data_AF-A0A2X4WM47-F1
#
_entry.id   AF-A0A2X4WM47-F1
#
_cell.length_a   1.000
_cell.length_b   1.000
_cell.length_c   1.000
_cell.angle_alpha   90.00
_cell.angle_beta   90.00
_cell.angle_gamma   90.00
#
_symmetry.space_group_name_H-M   'P 1'
#
loop_
_entity.id
_entity.type
_entity.pdbx_description
1 polymer ?
#
loop_
_entity_poly.entity_id
_entity_poly.type
_entity_poly.pdbx_seq_one_letter_code
_entity_poly.pdbx_strand_id
1 'polypeptide(L)'
;MLFGKGNIGSRWLELFAREQSTLSARTGFEFVLAGVVDSRRSLLNYEGLDASRALAFFDDEAIEQDEESLFLWMRAHPYDDLVVLDVTASEQLADQYLDFASHGFHVISANKLAGASASDKYRQIHDAFEKTGRYWLYNATVGAGLPINHTVRDLIDSGDTILSISGIFSGTLSWLFLQFDGTVPFTDLVDQAWQQG
;
A
#
# COMPACT_ATOMS: atom_id res chain seq x y z
N MET A 1 5.58 1.71 -9.05
CA MET A 1 6.18 0.46 -8.51
C MET A 1 5.18 -0.18 -7.56
N LEU A 2 4.73 -1.41 -7.82
CA LEU A 2 3.84 -2.16 -6.93
C LEU A 2 4.65 -3.15 -6.08
N PHE A 3 4.60 -2.99 -4.76
CA PHE A 3 5.18 -3.92 -3.80
C PHE A 3 4.08 -4.74 -3.14
N GLY A 4 4.15 -6.06 -3.32
CA GLY A 4 3.18 -7.03 -2.83
C GLY A 4 2.19 -7.46 -3.91
N LYS A 5 2.21 -8.75 -4.25
CA LYS A 5 1.25 -9.38 -5.18
C LYS A 5 0.17 -10.22 -4.50
N GLY A 6 -0.03 -10.02 -3.20
CA GLY A 6 -1.10 -10.69 -2.44
C GLY A 6 -2.50 -10.21 -2.85
N ASN A 7 -3.52 -10.53 -2.05
CA ASN A 7 -4.93 -10.22 -2.36
C ASN A 7 -5.19 -8.75 -2.76
N ILE A 8 -4.53 -7.79 -2.10
CA ILE A 8 -4.70 -6.36 -2.42
C ILE A 8 -3.98 -6.02 -3.74
N GLY A 9 -2.75 -6.48 -3.91
CA GLY A 9 -1.94 -6.21 -5.11
C GLY A 9 -2.53 -6.80 -6.38
N SER A 10 -3.04 -8.03 -6.34
CA SER A 10 -3.70 -8.66 -7.48
C SER A 10 -4.95 -7.90 -7.90
N ARG A 11 -5.81 -7.51 -6.95
CA ARG A 11 -6.99 -6.67 -7.23
C ARG A 11 -6.61 -5.30 -7.75
N TRP A 12 -5.53 -4.71 -7.23
CA TRP A 12 -5.03 -3.45 -7.76
C TRP A 12 -4.58 -3.59 -9.22
N LEU A 13 -3.86 -4.65 -9.59
CA LEU A 13 -3.45 -4.92 -10.97
C LEU A 13 -4.65 -5.09 -11.91
N GLU A 14 -5.67 -5.85 -11.49
CA GLU A 14 -6.92 -6.00 -12.26
C GLU A 14 -7.61 -4.65 -12.51
N LEU A 15 -7.72 -3.82 -11.47
CA LEU A 15 -8.32 -2.49 -11.57
C LEU A 15 -7.48 -1.55 -12.42
N PHE A 16 -6.16 -1.56 -12.25
CA PHE A 16 -5.25 -0.73 -13.02
C PHE A 16 -5.31 -1.09 -14.50
N ALA A 17 -5.28 -2.38 -14.86
CA ALA A 17 -5.44 -2.83 -16.23
C ALA A 17 -6.72 -2.30 -16.91
N ARG A 18 -7.81 -2.22 -16.15
CA ARG A 18 -9.11 -1.74 -16.65
C ARG A 18 -9.20 -0.21 -16.72
N GLU A 19 -8.62 0.49 -15.74
CA GLU A 19 -8.87 1.92 -15.52
C GLU A 19 -7.72 2.82 -15.98
N GLN A 20 -6.52 2.31 -16.26
CA GLN A 20 -5.33 3.10 -16.58
C GLN A 20 -5.59 4.13 -17.68
N SER A 21 -6.21 3.73 -18.80
CA SER A 21 -6.50 4.64 -19.92
C SER A 21 -7.48 5.75 -19.54
N THR A 22 -8.54 5.42 -18.80
CA THR A 22 -9.53 6.37 -18.28
C THR A 22 -8.91 7.33 -17.27
N LEU A 23 -8.05 6.81 -16.37
CA LEU A 23 -7.33 7.61 -15.38
C LEU A 23 -6.43 8.62 -16.08
N SER A 24 -5.62 8.16 -17.03
CA SER A 24 -4.72 9.04 -17.79
C SER A 24 -5.49 10.12 -18.56
N ALA A 25 -6.58 9.75 -19.23
CA ALA A 25 -7.41 10.68 -19.99
C ALA A 25 -8.06 11.76 -19.10
N ARG A 26 -8.49 11.41 -17.88
CA ARG A 26 -9.19 12.33 -16.98
C ARG A 26 -8.24 13.26 -16.23
N THR A 27 -7.05 12.79 -15.87
CA THR A 27 -6.09 13.58 -15.08
C THR A 27 -5.08 14.34 -15.94
N GLY A 28 -4.88 13.92 -17.19
CA GLY A 28 -3.81 14.44 -18.05
C GLY A 28 -2.42 13.92 -17.71
N PHE A 29 -2.31 12.97 -16.76
CA PHE A 29 -1.07 12.28 -16.44
C PHE A 29 -0.94 10.97 -17.20
N GLU A 30 0.27 10.57 -17.54
CA GLU A 30 0.55 9.22 -18.01
C GLU A 30 0.95 8.35 -16.83
N PHE A 31 0.22 7.27 -16.60
CA PHE A 31 0.55 6.30 -15.56
C PHE A 31 1.24 5.08 -16.17
N VAL A 32 2.46 4.78 -15.72
CA VAL A 32 3.24 3.62 -16.18
C VAL A 32 3.46 2.65 -15.02
N LEU A 33 3.05 1.38 -15.21
CA LEU A 33 3.41 0.32 -14.27
C LEU A 33 4.86 -0.12 -14.53
N ALA A 34 5.81 0.55 -13.90
CA ALA A 34 7.24 0.28 -14.11
C ALA A 34 7.72 -1.04 -13.51
N GLY A 35 7.03 -1.57 -12.49
CA GLY A 35 7.45 -2.80 -11.84
C GLY A 35 6.47 -3.35 -10.82
N VAL A 36 6.53 -4.68 -10.65
CA VAL A 36 5.80 -5.47 -9.65
C VAL A 36 6.83 -6.28 -8.87
N VAL A 37 6.73 -6.28 -7.54
CA VAL A 37 7.74 -6.85 -6.65
C VAL A 37 7.05 -7.69 -5.58
N ASP A 38 7.54 -8.91 -5.35
CA ASP A 38 7.19 -9.72 -4.18
C ASP A 38 8.34 -9.73 -3.16
N SER A 39 8.34 -10.63 -2.18
CA SER A 39 9.39 -10.65 -1.15
C SER A 39 10.79 -11.03 -1.66
N ARG A 40 10.92 -11.58 -2.88
CA ARG A 40 12.20 -12.09 -3.41
C ARG A 40 12.45 -11.77 -4.88
N ARG A 41 11.40 -11.50 -5.64
CA ARG A 41 11.45 -11.39 -7.10
C ARG A 41 10.80 -10.11 -7.58
N SER A 42 11.22 -9.67 -8.76
CA SER A 42 10.65 -8.51 -9.42
C SER A 42 10.46 -8.71 -10.92
N LEU A 43 9.44 -8.06 -11.45
CA LEU A 43 9.29 -7.73 -12.86
C LEU A 43 9.50 -6.23 -13.00
N LEU A 44 10.44 -5.83 -13.85
CA LEU A 44 10.86 -4.42 -13.98
C LEU A 44 10.96 -4.06 -15.47
N ASN A 45 10.33 -2.97 -15.89
CA ASN A 45 10.47 -2.42 -17.23
C ASN A 45 10.13 -0.92 -17.25
N TYR A 46 11.08 -0.07 -17.66
CA TYR A 46 10.84 1.37 -17.76
C TYR A 46 9.88 1.75 -18.89
N GLU A 47 9.73 0.90 -19.91
CA GLU A 47 8.72 1.11 -20.96
C GLU A 47 7.30 0.75 -20.47
N GLY A 48 7.19 0.21 -19.25
CA GLY A 48 5.95 -0.21 -18.65
C GLY A 48 5.69 -1.70 -18.79
N LEU A 49 4.96 -2.23 -17.82
CA LEU A 49 4.42 -3.58 -17.80
C LEU A 49 2.94 -3.54 -18.13
N ASP A 50 2.47 -4.47 -18.95
CA ASP A 50 1.05 -4.77 -19.03
C ASP A 50 0.59 -5.40 -17.72
N ALA A 51 -0.38 -4.77 -17.05
CA ALA A 51 -0.80 -5.20 -15.72
C ALA A 51 -1.48 -6.58 -15.72
N SER A 52 -2.18 -6.94 -16.82
CA SER A 52 -2.82 -8.25 -16.95
C SER A 52 -1.78 -9.36 -17.11
N ARG A 53 -0.76 -9.13 -17.94
CA ARG A 53 0.38 -10.03 -18.13
C ARG A 53 1.20 -10.15 -16.85
N ALA A 54 1.51 -9.03 -16.21
CA ALA A 54 2.24 -9.02 -14.95
C ALA A 54 1.50 -9.81 -13.87
N LEU A 55 0.16 -9.78 -13.83
CA LEU A 55 -0.63 -10.61 -12.92
C LEU A 55 -0.60 -12.10 -13.30
N ALA A 56 -0.76 -12.42 -14.59
CA ALA A 56 -0.89 -13.80 -15.05
C ALA A 56 0.44 -14.58 -15.07
N PHE A 57 1.55 -13.91 -15.39
CA PHE A 57 2.84 -14.54 -15.66
C PHE A 57 3.93 -14.10 -14.68
N PHE A 58 3.58 -13.47 -13.55
CA PHE A 58 4.56 -13.06 -12.55
C PHE A 58 5.46 -14.21 -12.14
N ASP A 59 4.89 -15.36 -11.81
CA ASP A 59 5.64 -16.46 -11.23
C ASP A 59 6.62 -17.11 -12.23
N ASP A 60 6.35 -16.96 -13.53
CA ASP A 60 7.18 -17.50 -14.62
C ASP A 60 8.25 -16.49 -15.11
N GLU A 61 7.93 -15.21 -15.14
CA GLU A 61 8.78 -14.16 -15.73
C GLU A 61 9.61 -13.38 -14.67
N ALA A 62 9.20 -13.36 -13.40
CA ALA A 62 9.88 -12.59 -12.37
C ALA A 62 11.25 -13.17 -12.02
N ILE A 63 12.22 -12.29 -11.85
CA ILE A 63 13.62 -12.65 -11.57
C ILE A 63 13.94 -12.36 -10.11
N GLU A 64 14.73 -13.21 -9.47
CA GLU A 64 15.27 -12.91 -8.13
C GLU A 64 16.03 -11.59 -8.15
N GLN A 65 15.70 -10.73 -7.20
CA GLN A 65 16.23 -9.37 -7.14
C GLN A 65 16.57 -9.05 -5.70
N ASP A 66 17.82 -8.67 -5.46
CA ASP A 66 18.23 -8.15 -4.16
C ASP A 66 17.75 -6.70 -3.99
N GLU A 67 17.60 -6.30 -2.72
CA GLU A 67 17.06 -5.01 -2.32
C GLU A 67 17.89 -3.83 -2.84
N GLU A 68 19.23 -3.94 -2.79
CA GLU A 68 20.13 -2.86 -3.22
C GLU A 68 20.03 -2.64 -4.73
N SER A 69 20.08 -3.71 -5.52
CA SER A 69 19.91 -3.64 -6.96
C SER A 69 18.54 -3.10 -7.37
N LEU A 70 17.47 -3.50 -6.67
CA LEU A 70 16.12 -2.96 -6.90
C LEU A 70 16.08 -1.46 -6.61
N PHE A 71 16.66 -1.03 -5.50
CA PHE A 71 16.68 0.37 -5.10
C PHE A 71 17.48 1.23 -6.09
N LEU A 72 18.66 0.76 -6.52
CA LEU A 72 19.46 1.41 -7.54
C LEU A 72 18.71 1.52 -8.88
N TRP A 73 17.99 0.47 -9.27
CA TRP A 73 17.12 0.51 -10.44
C TRP A 73 16.04 1.57 -10.24
N MET A 74 15.27 1.54 -9.15
CA MET A 74 14.24 2.55 -8.90
C MET A 74 14.78 3.97 -8.99
N ARG A 75 15.97 4.26 -8.44
CA ARG A 75 16.60 5.59 -8.52
C ARG A 75 16.98 6.04 -9.92
N ALA A 76 17.22 5.11 -10.84
CA ALA A 76 17.60 5.41 -12.22
C ALA A 76 16.39 5.63 -13.15
N HIS A 77 15.17 5.74 -12.59
CA HIS A 77 13.96 5.89 -13.38
C HIS A 77 14.00 7.15 -14.27
N PRO A 78 13.44 7.09 -15.49
CA PRO A 78 13.39 8.24 -16.40
C PRO A 78 12.16 9.15 -16.20
N TYR A 79 11.26 8.79 -15.28
CA TYR A 79 9.99 9.50 -15.07
C TYR A 79 10.13 10.80 -14.28
N ASP A 80 9.13 11.68 -14.38
CA ASP A 80 9.03 12.90 -13.55
C ASP A 80 8.87 12.55 -12.06
N ASP A 81 8.01 11.57 -11.77
CA ASP A 81 7.72 11.09 -10.41
C ASP A 81 7.65 9.56 -10.37
N LEU A 82 8.19 8.98 -9.30
CA LEU A 82 8.03 7.56 -8.99
C LEU A 82 7.13 7.39 -7.76
N VAL A 83 6.10 6.58 -7.92
CA VAL A 83 5.17 6.21 -6.85
C VAL A 83 5.41 4.76 -6.44
N VAL A 84 5.71 4.56 -5.16
CA VAL A 84 5.78 3.27 -4.48
C VAL A 84 4.40 2.95 -3.92
N LEU A 85 3.80 1.85 -4.38
CA LEU A 85 2.58 1.29 -3.84
C LEU A 85 2.96 0.15 -2.90
N ASP A 86 2.93 0.39 -1.59
CA ASP A 86 3.23 -0.63 -0.58
C ASP A 86 1.95 -1.27 -0.06
N VAL A 87 1.60 -2.42 -0.65
CA VAL A 87 0.50 -3.28 -0.22
C VAL A 87 1.01 -4.55 0.45
N THR A 88 2.22 -4.50 1.01
CA THR A 88 2.84 -5.59 1.76
C THR A 88 2.48 -5.55 3.25
N ALA A 89 2.94 -6.57 3.97
CA ALA A 89 3.04 -6.58 5.43
C ALA A 89 4.51 -6.56 5.89
N SER A 90 5.41 -5.95 5.11
CA SER A 90 6.85 -5.96 5.37
C SER A 90 7.26 -4.78 6.25
N GLU A 91 7.86 -5.06 7.41
CA GLU A 91 8.48 -4.03 8.25
C GLU A 91 9.72 -3.45 7.59
N GLN A 92 10.53 -4.31 6.97
CA GLN A 92 11.75 -3.91 6.26
C GLN A 92 11.47 -2.89 5.15
N LEU A 93 10.38 -3.06 4.40
CA LEU A 93 9.99 -2.09 3.37
C LEU A 93 9.46 -0.78 3.99
N ALA A 94 8.71 -0.87 5.10
CA ALA A 94 8.25 0.30 5.83
C ALA A 94 9.40 1.13 6.41
N ASP A 95 10.51 0.50 6.77
CA ASP A 95 11.72 1.15 7.27
C ASP A 95 12.42 1.99 6.20
N GLN A 96 12.26 1.64 4.92
CA GLN A 96 12.83 2.38 3.79
C GLN A 96 12.04 3.65 3.43
N TYR A 97 10.92 3.96 4.10
CA TYR A 97 10.10 5.12 3.73
C TYR A 97 10.86 6.46 3.84
N LEU A 98 11.79 6.57 4.79
CA LEU A 98 12.69 7.72 4.90
C LEU A 98 13.61 7.84 3.68
N ASP A 99 14.13 6.71 3.19
CA ASP A 99 14.97 6.67 2.00
C ASP A 99 14.16 6.97 0.74
N PHE A 100 12.94 6.46 0.63
CA PHE A 100 12.03 6.81 -0.46
C PHE A 100 11.76 8.33 -0.51
N ALA A 101 11.45 8.93 0.65
CA ALA A 101 11.25 10.37 0.73
C ALA A 101 12.51 11.16 0.31
N SER A 102 13.70 10.76 0.78
CA SER A 102 14.95 11.44 0.47
C SER A 102 15.37 11.36 -1.00
N HIS A 103 14.92 10.31 -1.70
CA HIS A 103 15.15 10.12 -3.13
C HIS A 103 14.04 10.71 -4.01
N GLY A 104 13.06 11.40 -3.42
CA GLY A 104 12.00 12.07 -4.17
C GLY A 104 10.86 11.15 -4.61
N PHE A 105 10.73 9.96 -4.02
CA PHE A 105 9.62 9.06 -4.32
C PHE A 105 8.38 9.42 -3.51
N HIS A 106 7.21 9.18 -4.08
CA HIS A 106 5.94 9.18 -3.38
C HIS A 106 5.63 7.77 -2.86
N VAL A 107 4.89 7.67 -1.77
CA VAL A 107 4.43 6.39 -1.21
C VAL A 107 2.91 6.41 -1.04
N ILE A 108 2.25 5.36 -1.52
CA ILE A 108 0.86 5.05 -1.17
C ILE A 108 0.86 3.67 -0.50
N SER A 109 0.44 3.58 0.76
CA SER A 109 0.53 2.34 1.53
C SER A 109 -0.83 1.82 2.03
N ALA A 110 -1.01 0.51 1.93
CA ALA A 110 -1.93 -0.26 2.77
C ALA A 110 -1.19 -0.94 3.94
N ASN A 111 0.14 -1.00 3.89
CA ASN A 111 1.00 -1.41 4.98
C ASN A 111 0.82 -0.49 6.19
N LYS A 112 0.46 -1.08 7.34
CA LYS A 112 0.12 -0.37 8.58
C LYS A 112 1.33 -0.12 9.48
N LEU A 113 2.46 -0.79 9.23
CA LEU A 113 3.59 -0.85 10.16
C LEU A 113 4.26 0.52 10.36
N ALA A 114 4.44 1.29 9.29
CA ALA A 114 4.97 2.66 9.39
C ALA A 114 4.06 3.57 10.24
N GLY A 115 2.74 3.50 10.02
CA GLY A 115 1.73 4.28 10.75
C GLY A 115 1.52 3.86 12.21
N ALA A 116 1.74 2.57 12.50
CA ALA A 116 1.62 1.99 13.83
C ALA A 116 2.94 2.00 14.62
N SER A 117 4.01 2.55 14.03
CA SER A 117 5.33 2.62 14.67
C SER A 117 5.36 3.61 15.83
N ALA A 118 6.48 3.65 16.56
CA ALA A 118 6.69 4.63 17.63
C ALA A 118 6.48 6.06 17.10
N SER A 119 5.87 6.92 17.93
CA SER A 119 5.46 8.26 17.51
C SER A 119 6.59 9.10 16.90
N ASP A 120 7.83 8.93 17.40
CA ASP A 120 8.99 9.62 16.86
C ASP A 120 9.34 9.18 15.44
N LYS A 121 9.31 7.87 15.17
CA LYS A 121 9.54 7.31 13.83
C LYS A 121 8.45 7.75 12.86
N TYR A 122 7.20 7.68 13.26
CA TYR A 122 6.08 8.18 12.47
C TYR A 122 6.24 9.65 12.07
N ARG A 123 6.61 10.52 13.03
CA ARG A 123 6.87 11.94 12.76
C ARG A 123 8.05 12.14 11.83
N GLN A 124 9.15 11.40 12.03
CA GLN A 124 10.32 11.49 11.15
C GLN A 124 9.96 11.16 9.70
N ILE A 125 9.13 10.12 9.47
CA ILE A 125 8.66 9.77 8.13
C ILE A 125 7.84 10.93 7.55
N HIS A 126 6.86 11.43 8.30
CA HIS A 126 6.05 12.57 7.86
C HIS A 126 6.88 13.80 7.51
N ASP A 127 7.79 14.20 8.39
CA ASP A 127 8.69 15.34 8.20
C ASP A 127 9.57 15.14 6.96
N ALA A 128 10.02 13.91 6.69
CA ALA A 128 10.85 13.62 5.52
C ALA A 128 10.08 13.84 4.21
N PHE A 129 8.85 13.33 4.12
CA PHE A 129 7.99 13.55 2.96
C PHE A 129 7.63 15.03 2.79
N GLU A 130 7.31 15.75 3.87
CA GLU A 130 7.02 17.18 3.82
C GLU A 130 8.24 17.98 3.33
N LYS A 131 9.44 17.73 3.87
CA LYS A 131 10.68 18.43 3.50
C LYS A 131 11.07 18.24 2.04
N THR A 132 10.75 17.09 1.45
CA THR A 132 11.10 16.79 0.04
C THR A 132 9.97 17.11 -0.94
N GLY A 133 8.84 17.66 -0.45
CA GLY A 133 7.66 17.95 -1.26
C GLY A 133 6.99 16.68 -1.80
N ARG A 134 7.17 15.55 -1.11
CA ARG A 134 6.62 14.25 -1.49
C ARG A 134 5.45 13.87 -0.60
N TYR A 135 4.72 12.85 -1.04
CA TYR A 135 3.50 12.42 -0.37
C TYR A 135 3.65 11.01 0.15
N TRP A 136 3.27 10.82 1.41
CA TRP A 136 2.91 9.52 1.96
C TRP A 136 1.41 9.49 2.24
N LEU A 137 0.69 8.68 1.46
CA LEU A 137 -0.74 8.50 1.57
C LEU A 137 -1.05 7.08 2.07
N TYR A 138 -1.92 6.95 3.06
CA TYR A 138 -2.12 5.66 3.75
C TYR A 138 -3.58 5.42 4.15
N ASN A 139 -4.53 5.88 3.32
CA ASN A 139 -5.96 5.74 3.63
C ASN A 139 -6.39 4.29 3.85
N ALA A 140 -5.81 3.34 3.11
CA ALA A 140 -6.15 1.93 3.20
C ALA A 140 -5.71 1.24 4.51
N THR A 141 -4.94 1.93 5.37
CA THR A 141 -4.47 1.36 6.65
C THR A 141 -5.57 1.30 7.72
N VAL A 142 -6.55 2.19 7.66
CA VAL A 142 -7.67 2.29 8.62
C VAL A 142 -8.99 2.38 7.87
N GLY A 143 -9.92 1.47 8.15
CA GLY A 143 -11.22 1.43 7.45
C GLY A 143 -11.18 0.85 6.03
N ALA A 144 -10.05 0.31 5.60
CA ALA A 144 -9.85 -0.27 4.27
C ALA A 144 -10.25 0.70 3.15
N GLY A 145 -11.35 0.44 2.44
CA GLY A 145 -11.86 1.31 1.38
C GLY A 145 -12.59 2.57 1.87
N LEU A 146 -12.85 2.71 3.17
CA LEU A 146 -13.53 3.88 3.73
C LEU A 146 -12.57 5.08 3.78
N PRO A 147 -13.05 6.30 3.48
CA PRO A 147 -12.21 7.50 3.42
C PRO A 147 -11.93 8.10 4.82
N ILE A 148 -11.65 7.27 5.83
CA ILE A 148 -11.59 7.71 7.24
C ILE A 148 -10.54 8.79 7.45
N ASN A 149 -9.31 8.56 6.97
CA ASN A 149 -8.21 9.52 7.15
C ASN A 149 -8.48 10.82 6.39
N HIS A 150 -9.09 10.74 5.21
CA HIS A 150 -9.48 11.90 4.42
C HIS A 150 -10.57 12.72 5.12
N THR A 151 -11.66 12.09 5.56
CA THR A 151 -12.76 12.77 6.26
C THR A 151 -12.27 13.45 7.54
N VAL A 152 -11.43 12.79 8.33
CA VAL A 152 -10.88 13.40 9.55
C VAL A 152 -10.03 14.63 9.23
N ARG A 153 -9.18 14.54 8.19
CA ARG A 153 -8.34 15.67 7.78
C ARG A 153 -9.17 16.84 7.24
N ASP A 154 -10.17 16.55 6.41
CA ASP A 154 -11.07 17.55 5.82
C ASP A 154 -11.85 18.35 6.89
N LEU A 155 -12.32 17.67 7.95
CA LEU A 155 -12.96 18.32 9.10
C LEU A 155 -11.98 19.25 9.84
N ILE A 156 -10.76 18.76 10.13
CA ILE A 156 -9.74 19.55 10.83
C ILE A 156 -9.35 20.79 10.00
N ASP A 157 -9.12 20.61 8.70
CA ASP A 157 -8.75 21.69 7.78
C ASP A 157 -9.88 22.70 7.60
N SER A 158 -11.13 22.28 7.80
CA SER A 158 -12.32 23.14 7.83
C SER A 158 -12.52 23.90 9.17
N GLY A 159 -11.69 23.62 10.18
CA GLY A 159 -11.71 24.28 11.49
C GLY A 159 -12.47 23.53 12.58
N ASP A 160 -12.95 22.31 12.30
CA ASP A 160 -13.59 21.48 13.31
C ASP A 160 -12.56 20.88 14.30
N THR A 161 -13.00 20.65 15.53
CA THR A 161 -12.23 19.92 16.54
C THR A 161 -12.80 18.52 16.72
N ILE A 162 -11.99 17.49 16.48
CA ILE A 162 -12.40 16.11 16.68
C ILE A 162 -12.53 15.82 18.18
N LEU A 163 -13.76 15.61 18.66
CA LEU A 163 -14.03 15.28 20.06
C LEU A 163 -13.85 13.78 20.35
N SER A 164 -14.26 12.92 19.42
CA SER A 164 -14.10 11.47 19.54
C SER A 164 -14.17 10.80 18.17
N ILE A 165 -13.49 9.67 18.05
CA ILE A 165 -13.61 8.74 16.92
C ILE A 165 -13.96 7.37 17.53
N SER A 166 -15.10 6.82 17.13
CA SER A 166 -15.56 5.50 17.57
C SER A 166 -16.00 4.67 16.38
N GLY A 167 -15.63 3.40 16.35
CA GLY A 167 -16.01 2.50 15.27
C GLY A 167 -15.43 1.12 15.44
N ILE A 168 -15.83 0.24 14.54
CA ILE A 168 -15.30 -1.12 14.41
C ILE A 168 -14.22 -1.11 13.34
N PHE A 169 -12.96 -1.25 13.75
CA PHE A 169 -11.80 -1.15 12.85
C PHE A 169 -11.11 -2.49 12.56
N SER A 170 -11.61 -3.59 13.13
CA SER A 170 -11.13 -4.95 12.89
C SER A 170 -12.27 -5.86 12.47
N GLY A 171 -12.30 -6.23 11.19
CA GLY A 171 -13.31 -7.13 10.64
C GLY A 171 -13.24 -8.52 11.27
N THR A 172 -12.06 -9.14 11.27
CA THR A 172 -11.83 -10.47 11.84
C THR A 172 -12.21 -10.55 13.31
N LEU A 173 -11.78 -9.58 14.13
CA LEU A 173 -12.08 -9.60 15.56
C LEU A 173 -13.57 -9.43 15.84
N SER A 174 -14.23 -8.58 15.05
CA SER A 174 -15.66 -8.35 15.19
C SER A 174 -16.46 -9.55 14.76
N TRP A 175 -16.08 -10.21 13.66
CA TRP A 175 -16.67 -11.46 13.23
C TRP A 175 -16.50 -12.54 14.30
N LEU A 176 -15.28 -12.72 14.84
CA LEU A 176 -15.00 -13.70 15.89
C LEU A 176 -15.88 -13.48 17.13
N PHE A 177 -15.98 -12.25 17.63
CA PHE A 177 -16.81 -11.96 18.80
C PHE A 177 -18.32 -11.97 18.52
N LEU A 178 -18.73 -11.78 17.27
CA LEU A 178 -20.13 -11.98 16.86
C LEU A 178 -20.51 -13.46 16.80
N GLN A 179 -19.58 -14.34 16.40
CA GLN A 179 -19.84 -15.78 16.26
C GLN A 179 -19.59 -16.57 17.55
N PHE A 180 -18.77 -16.05 18.47
CA PHE A 180 -18.42 -16.79 19.68
C PHE A 180 -19.56 -16.78 20.70
N ASP A 181 -20.29 -17.89 20.77
CA ASP A 181 -21.34 -18.16 21.76
C ASP A 181 -20.93 -19.21 22.82
N GLY A 182 -19.68 -19.69 22.76
CA GLY A 182 -19.11 -20.71 23.65
C GLY A 182 -19.48 -22.16 23.29
N THR A 183 -20.25 -22.39 22.22
CA THR A 183 -20.63 -23.75 21.78
C THR A 183 -19.52 -24.43 20.97
N VAL A 184 -18.64 -23.65 20.34
CA VAL A 184 -17.50 -24.11 19.54
C VAL A 184 -16.20 -23.60 20.16
N PRO A 185 -15.11 -24.40 20.19
CA PRO A 185 -13.81 -23.90 20.58
C PRO A 185 -13.42 -22.64 19.80
N PHE A 186 -12.87 -21.64 20.50
CA PHE A 186 -12.46 -20.39 19.87
C PHE A 186 -11.42 -20.59 18.76
N THR A 187 -10.55 -21.60 18.90
CA THR A 187 -9.57 -22.00 17.88
C THR A 187 -10.22 -22.32 16.55
N ASP A 188 -11.37 -23.01 16.56
CA ASP A 188 -12.04 -23.45 15.35
C ASP A 188 -12.68 -22.26 14.61
N LEU A 189 -13.12 -21.24 15.35
CA LEU A 189 -13.60 -19.97 14.79
C LEU A 189 -12.45 -19.16 14.18
N VAL A 190 -11.27 -19.16 14.80
CA VAL A 190 -10.07 -18.50 14.25
C VAL A 190 -9.67 -19.13 12.92
N ASP A 191 -9.66 -20.47 12.84
CA ASP A 191 -9.34 -21.18 11.60
C ASP A 191 -10.36 -20.87 10.49
N GLN A 192 -11.66 -20.80 10.82
CA GLN A 192 -12.69 -20.40 9.87
C GLN A 192 -12.51 -18.96 9.37
N ALA A 193 -12.19 -18.03 10.25
CA ALA A 193 -11.95 -16.65 9.88
C ALA A 193 -10.74 -16.52 8.93
N TRP A 194 -9.67 -17.28 9.19
CA TRP A 194 -8.49 -17.32 8.33
C TRP A 194 -8.78 -17.88 6.93
N GLN A 195 -9.64 -18.89 6.82
CA GLN A 195 -10.05 -19.46 5.52
C GLN A 195 -10.88 -18.49 4.67
N GLN A 196 -11.59 -17.54 5.29
CA GLN A 196 -12.42 -16.56 4.60
C GLN A 196 -11.65 -15.33 4.11
N GLY A 197 -10.38 -15.17 4.52
CA GLY A 197 -9.49 -14.07 4.10
C GLY A 197 -9.37 -12.97 5.15
#